data_AF-A0AAN7BD54-F1
#
_entry.id   AF-A0AAN7BD54-F1
#
_cell.length_a   1.000
_cell.length_b   1.000
_cell.length_c   1.000
_cell.angle_alpha   90.00
_cell.angle_beta   90.00
_cell.angle_gamma   90.00
#
_symmetry.space_group_name_H-M   'P 1'
#
loop_
_entity.id
_entity.type
_entity.pdbx_description
1 polymer ?
#
loop_
_entity_poly.entity_id
_entity_poly.type
_entity_poly.pdbx_seq_one_letter_code
_entity_poly.pdbx_strand_id
1 'polypeptide(L)'
;MCRFLLYKGSDEILLSKLILDPTHSILRQSFDSRLRLDTRRGQNNADGFGIGFYTNPKLGEAPCLFTSTTPAWNCVNLQRIATKTASHLIFAHVRATTEGSLSEDNCHPFTHGSLMWMHNGGLGGWKQIKRRLGQRLADKWFLGVTGGTDSEWAFALFLDTLERMGRDPSSQPKNGFGPDVLRKAMLKTIALINEMIDSIPHSVVLDENVDTRSLLNFAVTDGHSIICTRYVGSSSDEAASLYYSSGTLWETRAPEPGKHDYKMERSDKGADVVLVASEPLTFERENWVNVPTNSILTIHNQTVLVHPIKDQYYERNPYHRRSTAYVKTKGLAANENTTAKLAPPILDVSPSVDMAGSPPQPQARKFLGPTIPAFGITRAPQNQVPQPGPRSHAKTSLSKHIEASSASSHGHNSASNSGSPTTTSASPSSQTPPDIRSTTTPGPARQQPVPAQGNIKKKRASLHASDTPLTVHHHSHLPHHGHGQQETSPITPEPTRTEFGNPNKIAQYFPELTPLG
;
A
#
# COMPACT_ATOMS: atom_id res chain seq x y z
N MET A 1 1.33 -10.58 5.03
CA MET A 1 1.50 -9.18 4.58
C MET A 1 2.13 -9.20 3.22
N CYS A 2 1.56 -8.43 2.31
CA CYS A 2 1.80 -8.48 0.86
C CYS A 2 3.17 -7.94 0.45
N ARG A 3 3.40 -7.84 -0.87
CA ARG A 3 4.45 -7.02 -1.49
C ARG A 3 3.89 -6.25 -2.67
N PHE A 4 4.44 -5.06 -2.94
CA PHE A 4 4.19 -4.34 -4.18
C PHE A 4 5.48 -3.81 -4.81
N LEU A 5 5.37 -3.56 -6.12
CA LEU A 5 6.30 -2.86 -6.99
C LEU A 5 5.50 -1.81 -7.79
N LEU A 6 6.12 -0.68 -8.08
CA LEU A 6 5.65 0.24 -9.13
C LEU A 6 6.81 0.81 -9.93
N TYR A 7 6.47 1.25 -11.15
CA TYR A 7 7.36 1.89 -12.11
C TYR A 7 6.71 3.16 -12.67
N LYS A 8 7.53 4.20 -12.88
CA LYS A 8 7.24 5.33 -13.77
C LYS A 8 8.45 5.55 -14.68
N GLY A 9 8.24 5.51 -15.99
CA GLY A 9 9.23 5.81 -17.01
C GLY A 9 8.93 7.10 -17.77
N SER A 10 9.93 7.67 -18.44
CA SER A 10 9.75 8.53 -19.61
C SER A 10 9.34 7.70 -20.83
N ASP A 11 10.04 6.59 -21.08
CA ASP A 11 9.67 5.56 -22.07
C ASP A 11 8.74 4.47 -21.49
N GLU A 12 8.22 3.59 -22.37
CA GLU A 12 7.48 2.39 -21.96
C GLU A 12 8.43 1.22 -21.65
N ILE A 13 8.14 0.46 -20.59
CA ILE A 13 8.86 -0.79 -20.30
C ILE A 13 7.94 -2.01 -20.38
N LEU A 14 8.45 -3.11 -20.94
CA LEU A 14 7.77 -4.41 -20.89
C LEU A 14 7.59 -4.86 -19.44
N LEU A 15 6.38 -5.32 -19.11
CA LEU A 15 6.05 -5.81 -17.76
C LEU A 15 7.03 -6.91 -17.29
N SER A 16 7.51 -7.78 -18.18
CA SER A 16 8.43 -8.89 -17.81
C SER A 16 9.71 -8.39 -17.13
N LYS A 17 10.31 -7.29 -17.64
CA LYS A 17 11.54 -6.68 -17.14
C LYS A 17 11.46 -6.19 -15.69
N LEU A 18 10.25 -6.09 -15.15
CA LEU A 18 9.96 -5.68 -13.77
C LEU A 18 9.39 -6.84 -12.94
N ILE A 19 8.48 -7.59 -13.55
CA ILE A 19 7.58 -8.49 -12.83
C ILE A 19 8.11 -9.93 -12.78
N LEU A 20 8.70 -10.41 -13.88
CA LEU A 20 9.20 -11.77 -14.01
C LEU A 20 10.71 -11.80 -13.83
N ASP A 21 11.42 -11.07 -14.69
CA ASP A 21 12.83 -11.30 -15.00
C ASP A 21 13.81 -11.02 -13.84
N PRO A 22 13.72 -9.89 -13.10
CA PRO A 22 14.75 -9.52 -12.13
C PRO A 22 15.03 -10.60 -11.08
N THR A 23 16.30 -10.75 -10.67
CA THR A 23 16.77 -11.79 -9.75
C THR A 23 16.05 -11.83 -8.40
N HIS A 24 15.35 -10.76 -8.03
CA HIS A 24 14.43 -10.69 -6.89
C HIS A 24 13.11 -9.98 -7.25
N SER A 25 12.56 -10.30 -8.43
CA SER A 25 11.32 -9.76 -9.00
C SER A 25 10.10 -9.92 -8.10
N ILE A 26 9.01 -9.19 -8.38
CA ILE A 26 7.76 -9.33 -7.60
C ILE A 26 7.15 -10.74 -7.74
N LEU A 27 7.38 -11.43 -8.87
CA LEU A 27 7.09 -12.85 -9.02
C LEU A 27 7.91 -13.68 -8.03
N ARG A 28 9.23 -13.47 -7.94
CA ARG A 28 10.09 -14.23 -7.03
C ARG A 28 9.74 -13.96 -5.56
N GLN A 29 9.46 -12.70 -5.22
CA GLN A 29 8.94 -12.29 -3.90
C GLN A 29 7.59 -12.94 -3.54
N SER A 30 6.84 -13.49 -4.50
CA SER A 30 5.58 -14.20 -4.20
C SER A 30 5.78 -15.59 -3.57
N PHE A 31 6.98 -16.18 -3.62
CA PHE A 31 7.32 -17.43 -2.92
C PHE A 31 8.61 -17.35 -2.08
N ASP A 32 9.58 -16.53 -2.49
CA ASP A 32 10.83 -16.21 -1.77
C ASP A 32 10.87 -14.71 -1.39
N SER A 33 10.02 -14.29 -0.43
CA SER A 33 10.11 -12.94 0.19
C SER A 33 11.26 -12.88 1.20
N ARG A 34 12.45 -12.43 0.79
CA ARG A 34 13.66 -12.50 1.63
C ARG A 34 13.68 -11.56 2.84
N LEU A 35 12.85 -10.52 2.87
CA LEU A 35 12.64 -9.67 4.06
C LEU A 35 11.53 -10.20 5.00
N ARG A 36 10.95 -11.37 4.71
CA ARG A 36 9.92 -12.02 5.56
C ARG A 36 10.54 -13.00 6.55
N LEU A 37 10.87 -12.48 7.73
CA LEU A 37 11.46 -13.25 8.84
C LEU A 37 10.45 -14.10 9.65
N ASP A 38 9.13 -13.96 9.42
CA ASP A 38 8.12 -14.81 10.09
C ASP A 38 7.85 -16.08 9.28
N THR A 39 8.30 -17.22 9.82
CA THR A 39 8.15 -18.56 9.24
C THR A 39 6.80 -19.24 9.57
N ARG A 40 6.00 -18.71 10.50
CA ARG A 40 4.78 -19.36 11.01
C ARG A 40 3.63 -19.35 10.00
N ARG A 41 3.65 -18.40 9.07
CA ARG A 41 2.87 -18.43 7.82
C ARG A 41 3.88 -18.56 6.69
N GLY A 42 3.79 -19.64 5.90
CA GLY A 42 4.75 -19.95 4.82
C GLY A 42 5.15 -18.73 3.99
N GLN A 43 6.42 -18.67 3.57
CA GLN A 43 7.14 -17.47 3.09
C GLN A 43 6.48 -16.75 1.89
N ASN A 44 5.49 -17.38 1.29
CA ASN A 44 4.73 -17.00 0.12
C ASN A 44 3.77 -15.80 0.34
N ASN A 45 3.56 -15.06 -0.75
CA ASN A 45 2.38 -14.24 -1.02
C ASN A 45 1.53 -14.99 -2.06
N ALA A 46 0.84 -16.02 -1.57
CA ALA A 46 0.13 -17.02 -2.40
C ALA A 46 -1.33 -16.66 -2.70
N ASP A 47 -1.94 -15.73 -1.96
CA ASP A 47 -3.40 -15.54 -1.92
C ASP A 47 -3.90 -14.58 -3.02
N GLY A 48 -3.28 -14.68 -4.20
CA GLY A 48 -3.53 -13.86 -5.39
C GLY A 48 -2.45 -12.83 -5.71
N PHE A 49 -2.61 -12.19 -6.88
CA PHE A 49 -1.80 -11.06 -7.35
C PHE A 49 -2.67 -10.08 -8.16
N GLY A 50 -2.09 -8.93 -8.48
CA GLY A 50 -2.63 -8.10 -9.55
C GLY A 50 -1.62 -7.14 -10.13
N ILE A 51 -1.88 -6.73 -11.36
CA ILE A 51 -1.11 -5.74 -12.11
C ILE A 51 -2.11 -4.73 -12.65
N GLY A 52 -1.79 -3.45 -12.53
CA GLY A 52 -2.49 -2.38 -13.21
C GLY A 52 -1.52 -1.49 -13.96
N PHE A 53 -1.84 -1.13 -15.20
CA PHE A 53 -0.96 -0.35 -16.06
C PHE A 53 -1.77 0.63 -16.90
N TYR A 54 -1.23 1.84 -17.09
CA TYR A 54 -1.84 2.81 -17.99
C TYR A 54 -1.53 2.44 -19.44
N THR A 55 -2.49 2.65 -20.33
CA THR A 55 -2.38 2.30 -21.75
C THR A 55 -2.29 3.56 -22.61
N ASN A 56 -2.29 3.43 -23.94
CA ASN A 56 -2.33 4.59 -24.82
C ASN A 56 -3.62 5.40 -24.58
N PRO A 57 -3.58 6.73 -24.35
CA PRO A 57 -4.76 7.54 -24.00
C PRO A 57 -5.95 7.46 -24.98
N LYS A 58 -5.74 6.96 -26.21
CA LYS A 58 -6.83 6.62 -27.16
C LYS A 58 -7.78 5.53 -26.64
N LEU A 59 -7.39 4.77 -25.63
CA LEU A 59 -8.20 3.74 -24.96
C LEU A 59 -8.89 4.26 -23.67
N GLY A 60 -8.63 5.51 -23.28
CA GLY A 60 -9.14 6.15 -22.06
C GLY A 60 -8.06 6.38 -21.00
N GLU A 61 -8.39 7.20 -20.00
CA GLU A 61 -7.49 7.56 -18.87
C GLU A 61 -7.51 6.51 -17.75
N ALA A 62 -8.42 5.53 -17.81
CA ALA A 62 -8.49 4.44 -16.85
C ALA A 62 -7.39 3.38 -17.12
N PRO A 63 -6.69 2.88 -16.08
CA PRO A 63 -5.68 1.84 -16.25
C PRO A 63 -6.31 0.48 -16.52
N CYS A 64 -5.62 -0.36 -17.30
CA CYS A 64 -5.99 -1.75 -17.52
C CYS A 64 -5.50 -2.61 -16.35
N LEU A 65 -6.37 -3.48 -15.82
CA LEU A 65 -6.10 -4.35 -14.67
C LEU A 65 -6.08 -5.82 -15.08
N PHE A 66 -5.16 -6.58 -14.50
CA PHE A 66 -5.12 -8.03 -14.51
C PHE A 66 -4.83 -8.55 -13.10
N THR A 67 -5.91 -8.91 -12.39
CA THR A 67 -5.91 -9.54 -11.07
C THR A 67 -6.14 -11.04 -11.19
N SER A 68 -5.69 -11.82 -10.21
CA SER A 68 -6.23 -13.17 -9.98
C SER A 68 -6.01 -13.66 -8.54
N THR A 69 -6.87 -14.55 -8.06
CA THR A 69 -6.66 -15.34 -6.83
C THR A 69 -5.59 -16.43 -6.98
N THR A 70 -5.21 -16.78 -8.21
CA THR A 70 -4.15 -17.76 -8.50
C THR A 70 -2.79 -17.27 -7.98
N PRO A 71 -1.95 -18.11 -7.36
CA PRO A 71 -0.58 -17.71 -7.00
C PRO A 71 0.23 -17.30 -8.23
N ALA A 72 0.95 -16.17 -8.17
CA ALA A 72 1.56 -15.54 -9.36
C ALA A 72 2.49 -16.49 -10.14
N TRP A 73 3.29 -17.31 -9.44
CA TRP A 73 4.20 -18.28 -10.05
C TRP A 73 3.50 -19.39 -10.86
N ASN A 74 2.23 -19.68 -10.56
CA ASN A 74 1.42 -20.69 -11.25
C ASN A 74 0.59 -20.09 -12.40
N CYS A 75 0.62 -18.78 -12.62
CA CYS A 75 -0.19 -18.12 -13.64
C CYS A 75 0.54 -18.07 -15.00
N VAL A 76 0.28 -19.05 -15.87
CA VAL A 76 0.85 -19.07 -17.24
C VAL A 76 0.40 -17.84 -18.06
N ASN A 77 -0.79 -17.31 -17.82
CA ASN A 77 -1.28 -16.12 -18.50
C ASN A 77 -0.53 -14.84 -18.08
N LEU A 78 -0.07 -14.75 -16.82
CA LEU A 78 0.82 -13.67 -16.38
C LEU A 78 2.12 -13.65 -17.21
N GLN A 79 2.76 -14.81 -17.42
CA GLN A 79 3.98 -14.91 -18.20
C GLN A 79 3.77 -14.48 -19.67
N ARG A 80 2.64 -14.89 -20.27
CA ARG A 80 2.26 -14.54 -21.65
C ARG A 80 1.94 -13.06 -21.83
N ILE A 81 1.16 -12.47 -20.91
CA ILE A 81 0.78 -11.05 -20.96
C ILE A 81 1.99 -10.17 -20.70
N ALA A 82 2.82 -10.51 -19.70
CA ALA A 82 3.92 -9.64 -19.28
C ALA A 82 5.06 -9.55 -20.30
N THR A 83 5.24 -10.56 -21.16
CA THR A 83 6.22 -10.56 -22.26
C THR A 83 5.72 -9.87 -23.54
N LYS A 84 4.49 -9.34 -23.54
CA LYS A 84 3.85 -8.66 -24.69
C LYS A 84 3.17 -7.32 -24.37
N THR A 85 3.21 -6.88 -23.12
CA THR A 85 2.60 -5.64 -22.65
C THR A 85 3.68 -4.69 -22.15
N ALA A 86 3.65 -3.44 -22.61
CA ALA A 86 4.52 -2.37 -22.13
C ALA A 86 3.66 -1.20 -21.60
N SER A 87 4.26 -0.34 -20.75
CA SER A 87 3.62 0.88 -20.27
C SER A 87 4.64 1.84 -19.62
N HIS A 88 4.34 3.14 -19.65
CA HIS A 88 5.05 4.18 -18.90
C HIS A 88 4.77 4.16 -17.39
N LEU A 89 3.68 3.54 -16.91
CA LEU A 89 3.32 3.51 -15.49
C LEU A 89 2.62 2.21 -15.12
N ILE A 90 3.28 1.43 -14.25
CA ILE A 90 2.90 0.06 -13.88
C ILE A 90 2.84 -0.04 -12.35
N PHE A 91 1.78 -0.61 -11.82
CA PHE A 91 1.60 -1.05 -10.44
C PHE A 91 1.49 -2.58 -10.44
N ALA A 92 2.20 -3.28 -9.56
CA ALA A 92 2.16 -4.74 -9.43
C ALA A 92 2.21 -5.17 -7.96
N HIS A 93 1.38 -6.14 -7.57
CA HIS A 93 1.15 -6.53 -6.18
C HIS A 93 0.94 -8.04 -6.03
N VAL A 94 1.45 -8.62 -4.94
CA VAL A 94 1.28 -10.04 -4.60
C VAL A 94 0.79 -10.19 -3.16
N ARG A 95 -0.30 -10.93 -2.98
CA ARG A 95 -1.15 -10.88 -1.77
C ARG A 95 -0.81 -11.99 -0.76
N ALA A 96 -0.75 -11.61 0.52
CA ALA A 96 -0.74 -12.54 1.65
C ALA A 96 -1.76 -12.10 2.69
N THR A 97 -2.85 -12.86 2.79
CA THR A 97 -4.11 -12.50 3.45
C THR A 97 -3.92 -12.06 4.90
N THR A 98 -4.27 -10.80 5.14
CA THR A 98 -4.56 -10.23 6.47
C THR A 98 -6.05 -10.32 6.75
N GLU A 99 -6.84 -9.74 5.85
CA GLU A 99 -8.28 -9.55 5.92
C GLU A 99 -8.93 -9.89 4.56
N GLY A 100 -10.25 -10.11 4.59
CA GLY A 100 -11.04 -10.51 3.42
C GLY A 100 -10.91 -12.00 3.05
N SER A 101 -11.79 -12.45 2.16
CA SER A 101 -11.76 -13.80 1.59
C SER A 101 -10.67 -13.95 0.53
N LEU A 102 -10.53 -15.15 -0.05
CA LEU A 102 -9.90 -15.31 -1.35
C LEU A 102 -10.93 -14.92 -2.43
N SER A 103 -10.84 -13.70 -2.94
CA SER A 103 -11.59 -13.21 -4.10
C SER A 103 -10.71 -12.24 -4.90
N GLU A 104 -11.00 -12.06 -6.18
CA GLU A 104 -10.29 -11.10 -7.02
C GLU A 104 -10.58 -9.65 -6.57
N ASP A 105 -11.77 -9.39 -6.02
CA ASP A 105 -12.12 -8.12 -5.33
C ASP A 105 -11.20 -7.76 -4.17
N ASN A 106 -10.47 -8.73 -3.59
CA ASN A 106 -9.53 -8.48 -2.49
C ASN A 106 -8.08 -8.37 -2.98
N CYS A 107 -7.84 -8.43 -4.29
CA CYS A 107 -6.52 -8.35 -4.91
C CYS A 107 -6.24 -6.92 -5.39
N HIS A 108 -5.10 -6.39 -5.00
CA HIS A 108 -4.63 -5.07 -5.44
C HIS A 108 -4.07 -5.17 -6.88
N PRO A 109 -4.06 -4.08 -7.66
CA PRO A 109 -4.51 -2.73 -7.29
C PRO A 109 -6.02 -2.53 -7.41
N PHE A 110 -6.57 -1.61 -6.60
CA PHE A 110 -7.94 -1.11 -6.73
C PHE A 110 -7.98 0.11 -7.66
N THR A 111 -9.14 0.43 -8.26
CA THR A 111 -9.29 1.58 -9.18
C THR A 111 -10.61 2.33 -9.03
N HIS A 112 -10.61 3.61 -9.42
CA HIS A 112 -11.81 4.42 -9.68
C HIS A 112 -11.49 5.47 -10.74
N GLY A 113 -12.10 5.38 -11.93
CA GLY A 113 -11.74 6.25 -13.05
C GLY A 113 -10.26 6.11 -13.42
N SER A 114 -9.53 7.23 -13.46
CA SER A 114 -8.08 7.27 -13.68
C SER A 114 -7.24 7.13 -12.39
N LEU A 115 -7.86 6.85 -11.24
CA LEU A 115 -7.14 6.60 -9.99
C LEU A 115 -6.88 5.11 -9.78
N MET A 116 -5.68 4.78 -9.32
CA MET A 116 -5.28 3.41 -8.97
C MET A 116 -4.54 3.36 -7.63
N TRP A 117 -4.83 2.34 -6.81
CA TRP A 117 -4.44 2.27 -5.39
C TRP A 117 -3.86 0.90 -4.99
N MET A 118 -2.77 0.93 -4.21
CA MET A 118 -2.16 -0.22 -3.54
C MET A 118 -1.94 0.04 -2.06
N HIS A 119 -1.98 -1.02 -1.25
CA HIS A 119 -1.60 -0.98 0.16
C HIS A 119 -0.72 -2.18 0.52
N ASN A 120 0.36 -1.94 1.27
CA ASN A 120 1.10 -2.96 1.99
C ASN A 120 1.14 -2.63 3.48
N GLY A 121 0.36 -3.36 4.27
CA GLY A 121 0.18 -3.05 5.68
C GLY A 121 -1.14 -3.55 6.22
N GLY A 122 -1.69 -2.81 7.17
CA GLY A 122 -2.98 -3.08 7.80
C GLY A 122 -3.41 -1.91 8.67
N LEU A 123 -4.71 -1.61 8.71
CA LEU A 123 -5.29 -0.59 9.60
C LEU A 123 -5.39 -1.15 11.03
N GLY A 124 -4.84 -0.43 12.00
CA GLY A 124 -4.94 -0.77 13.42
C GLY A 124 -6.39 -0.72 13.90
N GLY A 125 -6.76 -1.59 14.84
CA GLY A 125 -8.13 -1.65 15.37
C GLY A 125 -9.23 -1.80 14.31
N TRP A 126 -8.94 -2.48 13.19
CA TRP A 126 -9.82 -2.51 12.01
C TRP A 126 -11.29 -2.84 12.34
N LYS A 127 -11.52 -3.86 13.17
CA LYS A 127 -12.87 -4.31 13.56
C LYS A 127 -13.64 -3.23 14.32
N GLN A 128 -12.95 -2.46 15.14
CA GLN A 128 -13.50 -1.40 15.98
C GLN A 128 -13.77 -0.11 15.15
N ILE A 129 -12.93 0.20 14.16
CA ILE A 129 -13.09 1.40 13.32
C ILE A 129 -13.99 1.22 12.09
N LYS A 130 -14.12 0.00 11.52
CA LYS A 130 -14.81 -0.25 10.24
C LYS A 130 -16.21 0.38 10.17
N ARG A 131 -16.99 0.29 11.25
CA ARG A 131 -18.34 0.90 11.31
C ARG A 131 -18.30 2.43 11.24
N ARG A 132 -17.36 3.07 11.94
CA ARG A 132 -17.18 4.54 11.93
C ARG A 132 -16.72 5.03 10.56
N LEU A 133 -15.79 4.31 9.94
CA LEU A 133 -15.32 4.60 8.59
C LEU A 133 -16.48 4.51 7.59
N GLY A 134 -17.24 3.41 7.61
CA GLY A 134 -18.41 3.25 6.74
C GLY A 134 -19.49 4.33 6.96
N GLN A 135 -19.74 4.75 8.20
CA GLN A 135 -20.66 5.85 8.53
C GLN A 135 -20.17 7.23 8.09
N ARG A 136 -18.88 7.39 7.77
CA ARG A 136 -18.30 8.66 7.29
C ARG A 136 -18.45 8.84 5.79
N LEU A 137 -18.29 7.77 5.02
CA LEU A 137 -18.30 7.80 3.55
C LEU A 137 -19.64 8.32 3.01
N ALA A 138 -19.60 9.13 1.95
CA ALA A 138 -20.79 9.36 1.13
C ALA A 138 -21.23 8.06 0.43
N ASP A 139 -22.53 7.86 0.24
CA ASP A 139 -23.15 6.62 -0.24
C ASP A 139 -22.45 5.99 -1.45
N LYS A 140 -22.05 6.80 -2.45
CA LYS A 140 -21.34 6.30 -3.65
C LYS A 140 -19.96 5.69 -3.36
N TRP A 141 -19.26 6.14 -2.32
CA TRP A 141 -17.97 5.57 -1.90
C TRP A 141 -18.16 4.36 -0.99
N PHE A 142 -19.24 4.34 -0.19
CA PHE A 142 -19.63 3.15 0.58
C PHE A 142 -20.06 2.00 -0.34
N LEU A 143 -20.90 2.28 -1.33
CA LEU A 143 -21.43 1.31 -2.30
C LEU A 143 -20.41 0.91 -3.37
N GLY A 144 -19.32 1.67 -3.53
CA GLY A 144 -18.22 1.36 -4.44
C GLY A 144 -17.23 0.30 -3.92
N VAL A 145 -17.36 -0.12 -2.65
CA VAL A 145 -16.57 -1.21 -2.06
C VAL A 145 -17.23 -2.55 -2.40
N THR A 146 -16.55 -3.43 -3.14
CA THR A 146 -17.04 -4.78 -3.48
C THR A 146 -16.40 -5.87 -2.61
N GLY A 147 -15.17 -5.66 -2.15
CA GLY A 147 -14.41 -6.60 -1.35
C GLY A 147 -14.55 -6.40 0.17
N GLY A 148 -13.68 -7.10 0.90
CA GLY A 148 -13.70 -7.17 2.36
C GLY A 148 -12.55 -6.45 3.07
N THR A 149 -11.52 -6.03 2.34
CA THR A 149 -10.23 -5.60 2.91
C THR A 149 -10.27 -4.20 3.51
N ASP A 150 -9.57 -4.01 4.63
CA ASP A 150 -9.26 -2.68 5.19
C ASP A 150 -8.62 -1.70 4.17
N SER A 151 -7.91 -2.27 3.21
CA SER A 151 -7.10 -1.64 2.19
C SER A 151 -7.94 -0.96 1.11
N GLU A 152 -9.11 -1.52 0.82
CA GLU A 152 -10.15 -1.02 -0.09
C GLU A 152 -11.00 0.05 0.59
N TRP A 153 -11.40 -0.18 1.85
CA TRP A 153 -12.11 0.83 2.65
C TRP A 153 -11.23 2.08 2.89
N ALA A 154 -9.91 1.92 2.97
CA ALA A 154 -8.95 3.03 2.98
C ALA A 154 -8.91 3.79 1.63
N PHE A 155 -9.07 3.09 0.50
CA PHE A 155 -9.20 3.73 -0.82
C PHE A 155 -10.53 4.50 -0.95
N ALA A 156 -11.65 3.90 -0.52
CA ALA A 156 -12.94 4.59 -0.47
C ALA A 156 -12.90 5.85 0.42
N LEU A 157 -12.18 5.80 1.55
CA LEU A 157 -11.91 6.97 2.40
C LEU A 157 -11.03 8.02 1.70
N PHE A 158 -10.06 7.61 0.88
CA PHE A 158 -9.27 8.52 0.05
C PHE A 158 -10.12 9.23 -1.01
N LEU A 159 -11.01 8.49 -1.69
CA LEU A 159 -11.94 9.04 -2.69
C LEU A 159 -12.92 10.04 -2.05
N ASP A 160 -13.53 9.69 -0.92
CA ASP A 160 -14.37 10.58 -0.10
C ASP A 160 -13.59 11.84 0.37
N THR A 161 -12.34 11.68 0.77
CA THR A 161 -11.47 12.78 1.20
C THR A 161 -11.09 13.72 0.04
N LEU A 162 -10.87 13.16 -1.16
CA LEU A 162 -10.57 13.91 -2.38
C LEU A 162 -11.81 14.70 -2.86
N GLU A 163 -12.99 14.08 -2.84
CA GLU A 163 -14.26 14.77 -3.12
C GLU A 163 -14.50 15.93 -2.14
N ARG A 164 -14.35 15.71 -0.84
CA ARG A 164 -14.49 16.75 0.20
C ARG A 164 -13.37 17.82 0.14
N MET A 165 -12.38 17.67 -0.74
CA MET A 165 -11.41 18.70 -1.10
C MET A 165 -11.79 19.49 -2.37
N GLY A 166 -13.00 19.31 -2.91
CA GLY A 166 -13.48 20.01 -4.10
C GLY A 166 -12.95 19.42 -5.41
N ARG A 167 -12.71 18.10 -5.43
CA ARG A 167 -12.17 17.35 -6.58
C ARG A 167 -12.95 16.05 -6.75
N ASP A 168 -13.86 15.98 -7.72
CA ASP A 168 -14.56 14.72 -8.03
C ASP A 168 -13.54 13.66 -8.50
N PRO A 169 -13.35 12.53 -7.79
CA PRO A 169 -12.44 11.47 -8.18
C PRO A 169 -12.80 10.81 -9.54
N SER A 170 -14.04 10.98 -9.99
CA SER A 170 -14.57 10.42 -11.24
C SER A 170 -14.20 11.26 -12.48
N SER A 171 -13.74 12.50 -12.28
CA SER A 171 -13.61 13.54 -13.32
C SER A 171 -12.49 13.32 -14.36
N GLN A 172 -11.61 12.33 -14.15
CA GLN A 172 -10.56 11.91 -15.10
C GLN A 172 -9.82 13.08 -15.79
N PRO A 173 -9.20 13.99 -15.01
CA PRO A 173 -8.52 15.16 -15.56
C PRO A 173 -7.30 14.76 -16.41
N LYS A 174 -7.25 15.22 -17.66
CA LYS A 174 -6.22 14.93 -18.68
C LYS A 174 -4.74 15.12 -18.26
N ASN A 175 -4.48 15.91 -17.22
CA ASN A 175 -3.14 16.18 -16.69
C ASN A 175 -2.97 15.64 -15.25
N GLY A 176 -3.87 14.78 -14.79
CA GLY A 176 -3.98 14.33 -13.42
C GLY A 176 -4.67 15.34 -12.49
N PHE A 177 -4.90 14.93 -11.25
CA PHE A 177 -5.34 15.79 -10.15
C PHE A 177 -4.19 16.67 -9.63
N GLY A 178 -2.95 16.26 -9.91
CA GLY A 178 -1.72 16.96 -9.55
C GLY A 178 -1.14 16.51 -8.20
N PRO A 179 0.20 16.49 -8.06
CA PRO A 179 0.87 15.84 -6.93
C PRO A 179 0.50 16.48 -5.59
N ASP A 180 0.37 17.80 -5.52
CA ASP A 180 -0.04 18.51 -4.31
C ASP A 180 -1.45 18.14 -3.82
N VAL A 181 -2.37 17.85 -4.74
CA VAL A 181 -3.76 17.50 -4.42
C VAL A 181 -3.80 16.08 -3.85
N LEU A 182 -3.20 15.12 -4.57
CA LEU A 182 -3.12 13.73 -4.11
C LEU A 182 -2.36 13.62 -2.77
N ARG A 183 -1.25 14.37 -2.60
CA ARG A 183 -0.48 14.38 -1.35
C ARG A 183 -1.30 14.93 -0.17
N LYS A 184 -2.06 16.01 -0.38
CA LYS A 184 -2.97 16.57 0.65
C LYS A 184 -4.11 15.60 0.99
N ALA A 185 -4.69 14.91 -0.01
CA ALA A 185 -5.72 13.90 0.21
C ALA A 185 -5.18 12.69 0.99
N MET A 186 -3.99 12.20 0.64
CA MET A 186 -3.31 11.10 1.34
C MET A 186 -3.04 11.43 2.81
N LEU A 187 -2.46 12.62 3.09
CA LEU A 187 -2.19 13.05 4.46
C LEU A 187 -3.47 13.20 5.30
N LYS A 188 -4.56 13.72 4.73
CA LYS A 188 -5.86 13.76 5.40
C LYS A 188 -6.45 12.36 5.62
N THR A 189 -6.28 11.44 4.67
CA THR A 189 -6.76 10.06 4.79
C THR A 189 -6.08 9.36 5.98
N ILE A 190 -4.76 9.51 6.12
CA ILE A 190 -4.00 8.99 7.27
C ILE A 190 -4.45 9.63 8.59
N ALA A 191 -4.63 10.96 8.62
CA ALA A 191 -5.11 11.66 9.82
C ALA A 191 -6.50 11.17 10.27
N LEU A 192 -7.42 10.94 9.33
CA LEU A 192 -8.76 10.41 9.61
C LEU A 192 -8.72 8.95 10.10
N ILE A 193 -7.80 8.13 9.57
CA ILE A 193 -7.57 6.77 10.08
C ILE A 193 -7.08 6.81 11.53
N ASN A 194 -6.10 7.67 11.84
CA ASN A 194 -5.60 7.87 13.21
C ASN A 194 -6.74 8.33 14.15
N GLU A 195 -7.51 9.36 13.77
CA GLU A 195 -8.65 9.88 14.56
C GLU A 195 -9.68 8.79 14.91
N MET A 196 -9.99 7.89 13.98
CA MET A 196 -10.91 6.77 14.22
C MET A 196 -10.33 5.70 15.15
N ILE A 197 -9.00 5.55 15.19
CA ILE A 197 -8.25 4.62 16.07
C ILE A 197 -8.09 5.21 17.47
N ASP A 198 -7.68 6.47 17.59
CA ASP A 198 -7.50 7.18 18.87
C ASP A 198 -8.83 7.34 19.63
N SER A 199 -9.96 7.30 18.90
CA SER A 199 -11.31 7.27 19.49
C SER A 199 -11.79 5.86 19.87
N ILE A 200 -10.99 4.79 19.74
CA ILE A 200 -11.32 3.48 20.34
C ILE A 200 -11.19 3.59 21.87
N PRO A 201 -12.20 3.23 22.67
CA PRO A 201 -12.11 3.36 24.13
C PRO A 201 -10.97 2.52 24.71
N HIS A 202 -10.19 3.10 25.62
CA HIS A 202 -9.02 2.44 26.21
C HIS A 202 -9.36 1.12 26.94
N SER A 203 -10.57 0.98 27.48
CA SER A 203 -11.07 -0.30 28.01
C SER A 203 -11.11 -1.36 26.92
N VAL A 204 -11.77 -1.10 25.78
CA VAL A 204 -11.84 -2.03 24.63
C VAL A 204 -10.44 -2.41 24.13
N VAL A 205 -9.49 -1.47 24.10
CA VAL A 205 -8.10 -1.75 23.71
C VAL A 205 -7.43 -2.77 24.64
N LEU A 206 -7.66 -2.68 25.96
CA LEU A 206 -7.15 -3.64 26.94
C LEU A 206 -7.94 -4.96 26.92
N ASP A 207 -9.26 -4.89 27.01
CA ASP A 207 -10.18 -6.01 27.20
C ASP A 207 -10.20 -6.96 25.98
N GLU A 208 -10.10 -6.42 24.76
CA GLU A 208 -10.01 -7.20 23.52
C GLU A 208 -8.56 -7.37 23.01
N ASN A 209 -7.56 -6.81 23.71
CA ASN A 209 -6.14 -6.79 23.32
C ASN A 209 -5.93 -6.28 21.87
N VAL A 210 -6.42 -5.06 21.59
CA VAL A 210 -6.49 -4.50 20.24
C VAL A 210 -5.15 -3.90 19.80
N ASP A 211 -4.57 -4.45 18.74
CA ASP A 211 -3.39 -3.87 18.09
C ASP A 211 -3.80 -2.64 17.26
N THR A 212 -3.69 -1.46 17.87
CA THR A 212 -4.08 -0.15 17.29
C THR A 212 -3.06 0.42 16.29
N ARG A 213 -1.88 -0.20 16.15
CA ARG A 213 -0.80 0.30 15.30
C ARG A 213 -1.02 -0.03 13.82
N SER A 214 -1.52 0.94 13.08
CA SER A 214 -1.56 0.87 11.63
C SER A 214 -0.15 0.78 11.02
N LEU A 215 0.01 -0.03 9.97
CA LEU A 215 1.10 0.06 8.99
C LEU A 215 0.46 0.50 7.69
N LEU A 216 0.80 1.67 7.16
CA LEU A 216 0.11 2.27 6.02
C LEU A 216 1.10 2.61 4.90
N ASN A 217 1.72 1.59 4.28
CA ASN A 217 2.44 1.82 3.03
C ASN A 217 1.43 1.82 1.89
N PHE A 218 0.74 2.95 1.70
CA PHE A 218 -0.15 3.19 0.56
C PHE A 218 0.67 3.63 -0.66
N ALA A 219 0.15 3.35 -1.85
CA ALA A 219 0.57 3.97 -3.10
C ALA A 219 -0.66 4.29 -3.94
N VAL A 220 -0.80 5.55 -4.38
CA VAL A 220 -1.87 6.01 -5.27
C VAL A 220 -1.29 6.73 -6.49
N THR A 221 -1.94 6.58 -7.64
CA THR A 221 -1.57 7.27 -8.89
C THR A 221 -2.80 7.75 -9.64
N ASP A 222 -2.64 8.84 -10.40
CA ASP A 222 -3.63 9.39 -11.34
C ASP A 222 -3.20 9.26 -12.82
N GLY A 223 -2.19 8.42 -13.10
CA GLY A 223 -1.55 8.27 -14.42
C GLY A 223 -0.34 9.18 -14.63
N HIS A 224 -0.33 10.36 -14.00
CA HIS A 224 0.70 11.38 -14.17
C HIS A 224 1.61 11.50 -12.93
N SER A 225 1.00 11.43 -11.76
CA SER A 225 1.61 11.65 -10.44
C SER A 225 1.40 10.42 -9.56
N ILE A 226 2.39 10.07 -8.75
CA ILE A 226 2.34 8.94 -7.81
C ILE A 226 2.63 9.46 -6.40
N ILE A 227 1.80 9.09 -5.43
CA ILE A 227 2.02 9.36 -4.01
C ILE A 227 2.15 8.04 -3.26
N CYS A 228 3.29 7.81 -2.63
CA CYS A 228 3.55 6.65 -1.79
C CYS A 228 3.81 7.07 -0.35
N THR A 229 3.49 6.22 0.61
CA THR A 229 3.83 6.44 2.02
C THR A 229 4.66 5.29 2.56
N ARG A 230 5.57 5.59 3.50
CA ARG A 230 6.15 4.59 4.40
C ARG A 230 5.79 5.01 5.82
N TYR A 231 4.84 4.33 6.45
CA TYR A 231 4.17 4.86 7.65
C TYR A 231 3.80 3.79 8.69
N VAL A 232 3.96 4.14 9.97
CA VAL A 232 3.46 3.42 11.13
C VAL A 232 2.81 4.37 12.14
N GLY A 233 1.64 3.95 12.65
CA GLY A 233 0.93 4.61 13.76
C GLY A 233 1.57 4.29 15.12
N SER A 234 2.86 4.62 15.27
CA SER A 234 3.66 4.40 16.47
C SER A 234 4.89 5.32 16.43
N SER A 235 5.26 5.93 17.55
CA SER A 235 6.51 6.69 17.66
C SER A 235 7.74 5.79 17.91
N SER A 236 7.52 4.59 18.47
CA SER A 236 8.57 3.67 18.90
C SER A 236 8.82 2.51 17.92
N ASP A 237 7.83 2.10 17.13
CA ASP A 237 7.99 1.04 16.13
C ASP A 237 8.50 1.60 14.77
N GLU A 238 9.07 0.72 13.95
CA GLU A 238 9.47 1.02 12.57
C GLU A 238 8.30 0.78 11.59
N ALA A 239 8.28 1.49 10.45
CA ALA A 239 7.32 1.23 9.39
C ALA A 239 7.74 0.06 8.49
N ALA A 240 6.77 -0.54 7.80
CA ALA A 240 6.99 -1.63 6.85
C ALA A 240 8.01 -1.22 5.77
N SER A 241 8.81 -2.17 5.27
CA SER A 241 9.88 -1.88 4.30
C SER A 241 9.34 -1.22 3.01
N LEU A 242 10.03 -0.17 2.57
CA LEU A 242 9.78 0.49 1.29
C LEU A 242 11.09 1.10 0.78
N TYR A 243 11.46 0.77 -0.45
CA TYR A 243 12.67 1.24 -1.12
C TYR A 243 12.30 1.92 -2.42
N TYR A 244 13.12 2.88 -2.86
CA TYR A 244 13.03 3.44 -4.21
C TYR A 244 14.38 3.40 -4.91
N SER A 245 14.33 3.30 -6.24
CA SER A 245 15.48 3.48 -7.12
C SER A 245 15.05 4.41 -8.26
N SER A 246 15.99 5.17 -8.82
CA SER A 246 15.70 6.09 -9.92
C SER A 246 16.98 6.46 -10.64
N GLY A 247 16.94 6.59 -11.96
CA GLY A 247 18.09 6.81 -12.82
C GLY A 247 17.70 6.87 -14.29
N THR A 248 18.63 6.64 -15.19
CA THR A 248 18.43 6.78 -16.65
C THR A 248 17.75 5.55 -17.27
N LEU A 249 18.14 4.33 -16.89
CA LEU A 249 17.70 3.11 -17.56
C LEU A 249 17.55 1.92 -16.61
N TRP A 250 16.63 1.01 -16.92
CA TRP A 250 16.47 -0.30 -16.28
C TRP A 250 16.72 -1.43 -17.28
N GLU A 251 17.90 -2.04 -17.19
CA GLU A 251 18.41 -3.03 -18.15
C GLU A 251 19.27 -4.11 -17.47
N THR A 252 19.58 -5.18 -18.20
CA THR A 252 20.50 -6.24 -17.75
C THR A 252 21.96 -5.80 -17.87
N ARG A 253 22.80 -6.09 -16.87
CA ARG A 253 24.24 -5.76 -16.85
C ARG A 253 25.00 -6.23 -18.09
N ALA A 254 24.62 -7.38 -18.64
CA ALA A 254 25.10 -7.90 -19.91
C ALA A 254 23.88 -8.40 -20.70
N PRO A 255 23.69 -8.00 -21.97
CA PRO A 255 22.61 -8.50 -22.82
C PRO A 255 22.90 -9.92 -23.36
N GLU A 256 23.38 -10.81 -22.49
CA GLU A 256 23.55 -12.23 -22.81
C GLU A 256 22.20 -12.97 -22.65
N PRO A 257 21.81 -13.86 -23.58
CA PRO A 257 20.60 -14.65 -23.47
C PRO A 257 20.51 -15.42 -22.14
N GLY A 258 19.47 -15.14 -21.35
CA GLY A 258 19.20 -15.81 -20.06
C GLY A 258 19.86 -15.17 -18.83
N LYS A 259 20.72 -14.13 -18.96
CA LYS A 259 21.23 -13.37 -17.80
C LYS A 259 20.26 -12.27 -17.38
N HIS A 260 19.31 -12.61 -16.52
CA HIS A 260 18.33 -11.66 -15.96
C HIS A 260 18.88 -10.81 -14.79
N ASP A 261 20.15 -10.41 -14.87
CA ASP A 261 20.84 -9.61 -13.86
C ASP A 261 20.65 -8.11 -14.13
N TYR A 262 19.53 -7.55 -13.65
CA TYR A 262 19.15 -6.15 -13.89
C TYR A 262 19.94 -5.16 -13.01
N LYS A 263 20.13 -3.94 -13.53
CA LYS A 263 20.65 -2.76 -12.81
C LYS A 263 19.77 -1.53 -13.07
N MET A 264 19.82 -0.57 -12.14
CA MET A 264 19.48 0.82 -12.42
C MET A 264 20.74 1.52 -12.95
N GLU A 265 20.71 2.04 -14.16
CA GLU A 265 21.78 2.90 -14.65
C GLU A 265 21.59 4.36 -14.20
N ARG A 266 22.71 5.08 -14.07
CA ARG A 266 22.79 6.49 -13.66
C ARG A 266 23.83 7.20 -14.53
N SER A 267 23.64 7.13 -15.85
CA SER A 267 24.63 7.58 -16.85
C SER A 267 24.76 9.10 -16.94
N ASP A 268 23.74 9.86 -16.48
CA ASP A 268 23.80 11.31 -16.31
C ASP A 268 23.12 11.78 -15.00
N LYS A 269 22.61 13.02 -14.97
CA LYS A 269 21.90 13.62 -13.82
C LYS A 269 20.37 13.50 -13.91
N GLY A 270 19.87 12.85 -14.96
CA GLY A 270 18.47 12.59 -15.21
C GLY A 270 17.88 11.53 -14.29
N ALA A 271 16.56 11.47 -14.33
CA ALA A 271 15.73 10.48 -13.66
C ALA A 271 14.62 10.14 -14.64
N ASP A 272 14.91 9.31 -15.62
CA ASP A 272 13.97 8.82 -16.63
C ASP A 272 13.14 7.65 -16.12
N VAL A 273 13.74 6.84 -15.26
CA VAL A 273 13.10 5.72 -14.56
C VAL A 273 12.98 6.03 -13.07
N VAL A 274 11.83 5.67 -12.49
CA VAL A 274 11.61 5.54 -11.05
C VAL A 274 10.97 4.19 -10.74
N LEU A 275 11.55 3.47 -9.79
CA LEU A 275 11.01 2.26 -9.18
C LEU A 275 10.73 2.52 -7.70
N VAL A 276 9.62 2.00 -7.18
CA VAL A 276 9.38 1.90 -5.72
C VAL A 276 8.89 0.49 -5.40
N ALA A 277 9.51 -0.18 -4.43
CA ALA A 277 9.27 -1.59 -4.14
C ALA A 277 9.29 -1.90 -2.63
N SER A 278 8.51 -2.90 -2.21
CA SER A 278 8.49 -3.38 -0.82
C SER A 278 9.79 -4.10 -0.43
N GLU A 279 10.40 -4.83 -1.35
CA GLU A 279 11.78 -5.33 -1.27
C GLU A 279 12.50 -4.99 -2.59
N PRO A 280 13.82 -4.68 -2.61
CA PRO A 280 14.57 -4.40 -3.83
C PRO A 280 14.48 -5.52 -4.88
N LEU A 281 14.44 -5.19 -6.17
CA LEU A 281 14.36 -6.19 -7.25
C LEU A 281 15.70 -6.88 -7.56
N THR A 282 16.80 -6.36 -7.01
CA THR A 282 18.18 -6.82 -7.20
C THR A 282 18.93 -6.76 -5.87
N PHE A 283 20.14 -7.32 -5.77
CA PHE A 283 20.83 -7.47 -4.49
C PHE A 283 21.79 -6.31 -4.15
N GLU A 284 22.04 -5.40 -5.08
CA GLU A 284 22.88 -4.21 -4.96
C GLU A 284 22.15 -3.12 -4.16
N ARG A 285 22.27 -3.19 -2.83
CA ARG A 285 21.63 -2.25 -1.91
C ARG A 285 22.00 -0.78 -2.18
N GLU A 286 23.19 -0.53 -2.71
CA GLU A 286 23.66 0.80 -3.14
C GLU A 286 22.78 1.46 -4.22
N ASN A 287 22.07 0.67 -5.04
CA ASN A 287 21.15 1.19 -6.06
C ASN A 287 19.77 1.53 -5.49
N TRP A 288 19.46 1.17 -4.24
CA TRP A 288 18.13 1.23 -3.64
C TRP A 288 18.11 2.04 -2.34
N VAL A 289 17.50 3.22 -2.38
CA VAL A 289 17.34 4.10 -1.22
C VAL A 289 16.15 3.63 -0.38
N ASN A 290 16.39 3.37 0.91
CA ASN A 290 15.35 3.07 1.88
C ASN A 290 14.53 4.36 2.17
N VAL A 291 13.21 4.32 2.00
CA VAL A 291 12.34 5.46 2.33
C VAL A 291 12.35 5.61 3.86
N PRO A 292 12.57 6.80 4.44
CA PRO A 292 12.54 6.96 5.89
C PRO A 292 11.17 6.64 6.48
N THR A 293 11.13 6.07 7.70
CA THR A 293 9.86 5.82 8.41
C THR A 293 9.10 7.13 8.65
N ASN A 294 7.77 7.07 8.50
CA ASN A 294 6.82 8.19 8.54
C ASN A 294 7.19 9.30 7.55
N SER A 295 7.37 8.90 6.29
CA SER A 295 7.58 9.80 5.15
C SER A 295 6.60 9.54 4.01
N ILE A 296 6.34 10.58 3.23
CA ILE A 296 5.54 10.58 2.01
C ILE A 296 6.45 10.88 0.82
N LEU A 297 6.47 9.95 -0.14
CA LEU A 297 7.21 10.03 -1.39
C LEU A 297 6.25 10.47 -2.49
N THR A 298 6.70 11.38 -3.35
CA THR A 298 5.95 11.97 -4.46
C THR A 298 6.76 11.80 -5.72
N ILE A 299 6.18 11.20 -6.76
CA ILE A 299 6.77 11.13 -8.10
C ILE A 299 5.89 11.97 -9.03
N HIS A 300 6.47 12.94 -9.72
CA HIS A 300 5.79 13.72 -10.76
C HIS A 300 6.82 14.22 -11.76
N ASN A 301 6.55 14.07 -13.06
CA ASN A 301 7.52 14.29 -14.14
C ASN A 301 8.88 13.65 -13.80
N GLN A 302 8.79 12.37 -13.38
CA GLN A 302 9.85 11.45 -12.94
C GLN A 302 10.75 11.96 -11.78
N THR A 303 10.56 13.20 -11.33
CA THR A 303 11.21 13.78 -10.15
C THR A 303 10.67 13.13 -8.88
N VAL A 304 11.56 12.61 -8.03
CA VAL A 304 11.22 12.00 -6.74
C VAL A 304 11.45 12.99 -5.60
N LEU A 305 10.40 13.35 -4.89
CA LEU A 305 10.44 14.17 -3.68
C LEU A 305 10.03 13.34 -2.46
N VAL A 306 10.80 13.42 -1.37
CA VAL A 306 10.49 12.75 -0.10
C VAL A 306 10.32 13.79 0.99
N HIS A 307 9.21 13.74 1.72
CA HIS A 307 8.90 14.66 2.81
C HIS A 307 8.50 13.88 4.07
N PRO A 308 8.87 14.34 5.28
CA PRO A 308 8.38 13.73 6.52
C PRO A 308 6.89 13.99 6.71
N ILE A 309 6.15 12.96 7.14
CA ILE A 309 4.79 13.08 7.65
C ILE A 309 4.91 13.61 9.08
N LYS A 310 4.38 14.82 9.34
CA LYS A 310 4.52 15.52 10.62
C LYS A 310 3.23 15.43 11.44
N ASP A 311 3.06 14.32 12.15
CA ASP A 311 1.93 14.04 13.05
C ASP A 311 2.42 13.67 14.47
N GLN A 312 1.54 13.07 15.28
CA GLN A 312 1.85 12.65 16.66
C GLN A 312 2.87 11.51 16.78
N TYR A 313 3.21 10.83 15.66
CA TYR A 313 4.22 9.78 15.61
C TYR A 313 5.52 10.24 14.94
N TYR A 314 5.59 11.51 14.51
CA TYR A 314 6.80 12.12 13.95
C TYR A 314 7.80 12.48 15.06
N GLU A 315 9.02 11.97 14.93
CA GLU A 315 10.13 12.31 15.83
C GLU A 315 11.07 13.31 15.15
N ARG A 316 11.52 14.32 15.91
CA ARG A 316 12.44 15.37 15.45
C ARG A 316 13.90 14.99 15.67
N ASN A 317 14.20 14.13 16.64
CA ASN A 317 15.55 13.68 16.94
C ASN A 317 16.08 12.73 15.83
N PRO A 318 17.12 13.12 15.06
CA PRO A 318 17.66 12.28 13.99
C PRO A 318 18.39 11.03 14.52
N TYR A 319 18.70 10.96 15.81
CA TYR A 319 19.30 9.79 16.47
C TYR A 319 18.26 8.84 17.08
N HIS A 320 16.96 9.13 16.95
CA HIS A 320 15.90 8.26 17.45
C HIS A 320 15.94 6.87 16.79
N ARG A 321 15.87 5.82 17.61
CA ARG A 321 15.90 4.43 17.13
C ARG A 321 14.53 3.80 17.32
N ARG A 322 13.98 3.31 16.21
CA ARG A 322 12.71 2.60 16.16
C ARG A 322 12.91 1.08 16.25
N SER A 323 11.90 0.40 16.76
CA SER A 323 11.91 -1.04 16.95
C SER A 323 11.50 -1.78 15.67
N THR A 324 12.46 -2.53 15.12
CA THR A 324 12.18 -3.53 14.07
C THR A 324 11.23 -4.65 14.54
N ALA A 325 10.97 -4.80 15.85
CA ALA A 325 10.27 -5.97 16.38
C ALA A 325 8.84 -6.11 15.83
N TYR A 326 8.07 -5.02 15.78
CA TYR A 326 6.70 -5.05 15.27
C TYR A 326 6.64 -5.51 13.80
N VAL A 327 7.38 -4.86 12.91
CA VAL A 327 7.45 -5.24 11.49
C VAL A 327 8.05 -6.63 11.28
N LYS A 328 8.97 -7.10 12.14
CA LYS A 328 9.44 -8.50 12.13
C LYS A 328 8.30 -9.48 12.43
N THR A 329 7.47 -9.24 13.46
CA THR A 329 6.31 -10.10 13.76
C THR A 329 5.21 -10.10 12.68
N LYS A 330 5.23 -9.11 11.77
CA LYS A 330 4.34 -9.03 10.60
C LYS A 330 5.02 -9.52 9.31
N GLY A 331 6.33 -9.79 9.29
CA GLY A 331 7.07 -10.19 8.08
C GLY A 331 7.29 -9.05 7.07
N LEU A 332 7.57 -7.84 7.56
CA LEU A 332 7.70 -6.57 6.81
C LEU A 332 8.97 -5.77 7.16
N ALA A 333 10.00 -6.43 7.69
CA ALA A 333 11.17 -5.75 8.25
C ALA A 333 12.19 -5.36 7.18
N ALA A 334 12.72 -4.14 7.21
CA ALA A 334 13.89 -3.80 6.41
C ALA A 334 15.13 -4.58 6.91
N ASN A 335 15.98 -5.05 6.00
CA ASN A 335 17.25 -5.71 6.36
C ASN A 335 18.33 -4.67 6.72
N GLU A 336 18.05 -3.83 7.73
CA GLU A 336 18.96 -2.82 8.26
C GLU A 336 20.08 -3.47 9.09
N ASN A 337 21.13 -3.94 8.40
CA ASN A 337 22.43 -4.15 9.04
C ASN A 337 22.95 -2.77 9.45
N THR A 338 22.87 -2.42 10.74
CA THR A 338 23.40 -1.17 11.28
C THR A 338 24.94 -1.15 11.23
N THR A 339 25.50 -0.82 10.07
CA THR A 339 26.90 -0.40 9.88
C THR A 339 27.16 1.01 10.43
N ALA A 340 26.54 1.33 11.56
CA ALA A 340 26.83 2.48 12.41
C ALA A 340 27.66 2.05 13.61
N LYS A 341 28.77 1.33 13.36
CA LYS A 341 29.90 1.32 14.30
C LYS A 341 30.43 2.75 14.33
N LEU A 342 30.21 3.45 15.44
CA LEU A 342 30.83 4.74 15.70
C LEU A 342 32.35 4.58 15.54
N ALA A 343 32.94 5.26 14.57
CA ALA A 343 34.36 5.52 14.61
C ALA A 343 34.63 6.37 15.87
N PRO A 344 35.71 6.11 16.62
CA PRO A 344 36.13 7.02 17.68
C PRO A 344 36.40 8.41 17.07
N PRO A 345 36.16 9.51 17.80
CA PRO A 345 36.41 10.85 17.28
C PRO A 345 37.89 10.98 16.89
N ILE A 346 38.13 11.32 15.62
CA ILE A 346 39.46 11.68 15.14
C ILE A 346 39.86 12.96 15.87
N LEU A 347 40.93 12.89 16.65
CA LEU A 347 41.53 14.08 17.25
C LEU A 347 42.18 14.92 16.15
N ASP A 348 41.90 16.21 16.17
CA ASP A 348 42.43 17.17 15.20
C ASP A 348 43.95 17.32 15.36
N VAL A 349 44.68 17.17 14.26
CA VAL A 349 46.15 17.30 14.21
C VAL A 349 46.51 18.07 12.96
N SER A 350 46.87 19.35 13.14
CA SER A 350 47.32 20.22 12.07
C SER A 350 48.67 19.76 11.48
N PRO A 351 48.93 19.98 10.18
CA PRO A 351 50.11 19.43 9.51
C PRO A 351 51.40 20.17 9.91
N SER A 352 52.42 19.42 10.31
CA SER A 352 53.81 19.87 10.45
C SER A 352 54.70 19.19 9.41
N VAL A 353 55.53 19.97 8.73
CA VAL A 353 56.35 19.55 7.57
C VAL A 353 57.51 18.62 7.95
N ASP A 354 57.93 17.78 7.00
CA ASP A 354 59.05 16.84 7.11
C ASP A 354 60.39 17.46 7.55
N MET A 355 61.21 16.67 8.23
CA MET A 355 62.61 16.45 7.83
C MET A 355 63.22 15.21 8.54
N ALA A 356 64.31 14.67 7.97
CA ALA A 356 64.91 13.38 8.36
C ALA A 356 66.05 13.48 9.40
N GLY A 357 66.30 12.38 10.13
CA GLY A 357 67.49 12.22 10.98
C GLY A 357 67.43 10.98 11.89
N SER A 358 68.54 10.25 12.03
CA SER A 358 68.63 8.98 12.79
C SER A 358 69.39 9.16 14.16
N PRO A 359 69.99 8.16 14.84
CA PRO A 359 69.67 7.85 16.26
C PRO A 359 70.93 7.90 17.19
N PRO A 360 71.10 7.12 18.29
CA PRO A 360 70.22 6.72 19.42
C PRO A 360 70.80 6.98 20.86
N GLN A 361 69.92 7.09 21.89
CA GLN A 361 70.21 6.82 23.33
C GLN A 361 71.28 7.73 24.04
N PRO A 362 71.61 7.63 25.37
CA PRO A 362 71.19 6.68 26.43
C PRO A 362 70.81 7.22 27.86
N GLN A 363 70.22 6.33 28.68
CA GLN A 363 70.41 6.11 30.14
C GLN A 363 70.14 7.17 31.27
N ALA A 364 69.05 6.91 32.02
CA ALA A 364 69.04 6.40 33.43
C ALA A 364 68.95 7.32 34.70
N ARG A 365 68.44 6.66 35.78
CA ARG A 365 68.27 7.04 37.23
C ARG A 365 67.12 8.03 37.53
N LYS A 366 66.13 7.79 38.43
CA LYS A 366 65.98 7.12 39.77
C LYS A 366 66.17 8.06 40.98
N PHE A 367 65.08 8.43 41.67
CA PHE A 367 64.87 8.62 43.13
C PHE A 367 63.33 8.57 43.36
N LEU A 368 62.74 7.60 44.09
CA LEU A 368 62.54 7.45 45.56
C LEU A 368 61.41 8.34 46.15
N GLY A 369 60.55 7.72 47.00
CA GLY A 369 59.29 8.30 47.55
C GLY A 369 59.42 9.03 48.89
N PRO A 370 58.34 9.22 49.69
CA PRO A 370 57.72 8.07 50.40
C PRO A 370 56.19 8.09 50.71
N THR A 371 55.57 6.90 50.63
CA THR A 371 54.85 6.15 51.71
C THR A 371 53.84 6.84 52.68
N ILE A 372 52.52 6.55 52.48
CA ILE A 372 51.54 5.85 53.40
C ILE A 372 51.39 6.38 54.88
N PRO A 373 50.15 6.56 55.43
CA PRO A 373 49.14 5.50 55.64
C PRO A 373 47.64 5.84 55.43
N ALA A 374 46.75 4.90 55.79
CA ALA A 374 45.29 4.89 55.53
C ALA A 374 44.45 4.38 56.75
N PHE A 375 43.16 4.05 56.52
CA PHE A 375 42.09 3.63 57.47
C PHE A 375 41.47 4.76 58.34
N GLY A 376 40.15 4.80 58.62
CA GLY A 376 39.01 4.08 58.04
C GLY A 376 37.74 4.03 58.94
N ILE A 377 36.53 3.99 58.34
CA ILE A 377 35.20 3.63 58.96
C ILE A 377 34.66 4.75 59.93
N THR A 378 33.38 5.13 60.11
CA THR A 378 32.03 4.50 60.02
C THR A 378 30.85 5.51 59.97
N ARG A 379 29.66 5.07 59.51
CA ARG A 379 28.28 5.40 60.00
C ARG A 379 27.59 6.73 59.58
N ALA A 380 26.25 6.69 59.53
CA ALA A 380 25.30 7.79 59.27
C ALA A 380 24.26 7.95 60.41
N PRO A 381 23.42 9.01 60.39
CA PRO A 381 21.97 8.80 60.63
C PRO A 381 21.02 9.69 59.76
N GLN A 382 19.71 9.56 59.98
CA GLN A 382 18.59 10.22 59.28
C GLN A 382 18.00 11.42 60.05
N ASN A 383 17.22 12.28 59.38
CA ASN A 383 15.95 12.92 59.83
C ASN A 383 15.52 14.02 58.82
N GLN A 384 14.34 14.66 58.92
CA GLN A 384 12.93 14.21 58.90
C GLN A 384 12.04 15.46 58.61
N VAL A 385 10.70 15.31 58.52
CA VAL A 385 9.76 16.35 58.02
C VAL A 385 9.11 17.14 59.19
N PRO A 386 8.58 18.36 58.95
CA PRO A 386 7.19 18.60 59.37
C PRO A 386 6.32 19.40 58.37
N GLN A 387 5.00 19.15 58.44
CA GLN A 387 3.89 19.88 57.83
C GLN A 387 3.15 20.70 58.91
N PRO A 388 2.40 21.76 58.54
CA PRO A 388 1.01 21.81 59.01
C PRO A 388 -0.01 22.45 58.05
N GLY A 389 -1.27 22.00 58.15
CA GLY A 389 -2.48 22.78 57.83
C GLY A 389 -3.23 23.18 59.12
N PRO A 390 -4.56 23.46 59.12
CA PRO A 390 -5.53 23.39 58.01
C PRO A 390 -6.57 24.56 57.94
N ARG A 391 -7.56 24.44 57.04
CA ARG A 391 -8.87 25.19 56.98
C ARG A 391 -8.80 26.70 56.64
N SER A 392 -9.85 27.37 56.13
CA SER A 392 -10.99 26.97 55.27
C SER A 392 -11.80 28.20 54.81
N HIS A 393 -12.46 28.12 53.65
CA HIS A 393 -13.55 28.98 53.15
C HIS A 393 -13.27 30.47 52.81
N ALA A 394 -13.46 30.79 51.52
CA ALA A 394 -14.07 32.06 51.07
C ALA A 394 -14.96 31.78 49.84
N LYS A 395 -16.08 32.52 49.68
CA LYS A 395 -16.99 32.42 48.52
C LYS A 395 -17.18 33.80 47.88
N THR A 396 -16.76 33.94 46.62
CA THR A 396 -17.22 34.94 45.64
C THR A 396 -16.93 34.32 44.27
N SER A 397 -17.88 33.99 43.40
CA SER A 397 -19.12 34.69 43.00
C SER A 397 -18.85 36.05 42.37
N LEU A 398 -18.72 36.05 41.04
CA LEU A 398 -19.01 37.20 40.20
C LEU A 398 -19.51 36.67 38.84
N SER A 399 -20.78 36.94 38.58
CA SER A 399 -21.49 36.64 37.33
C SER A 399 -21.99 37.95 36.73
N LYS A 400 -22.72 37.87 35.60
CA LYS A 400 -23.30 38.97 34.79
C LYS A 400 -22.36 39.56 33.72
N HIS A 401 -22.82 39.94 32.52
CA HIS A 401 -24.09 39.65 31.81
C HIS A 401 -24.00 40.09 30.31
N ILE A 402 -24.92 39.58 29.48
CA ILE A 402 -25.83 40.28 28.50
C ILE A 402 -25.16 41.48 27.74
N GLU A 403 -25.09 41.52 26.41
CA GLU A 403 -26.23 41.55 25.48
C GLU A 403 -26.06 40.78 24.15
N ALA A 404 -27.21 40.39 23.61
CA ALA A 404 -27.42 40.10 22.20
C ALA A 404 -28.50 41.05 21.67
N SER A 405 -28.38 41.52 20.43
CA SER A 405 -29.43 42.31 19.78
C SER A 405 -29.57 41.93 18.30
N SER A 406 -30.80 41.61 17.91
CA SER A 406 -31.23 41.41 16.54
C SER A 406 -31.91 42.66 16.01
N ALA A 407 -31.71 42.97 14.74
CA ALA A 407 -32.52 43.96 14.01
C ALA A 407 -32.57 43.63 12.52
N SER A 408 -33.69 43.96 11.86
CA SER A 408 -33.94 43.69 10.45
C SER A 408 -34.49 44.92 9.73
N SER A 409 -34.05 45.12 8.49
CA SER A 409 -34.70 45.92 7.44
C SER A 409 -34.06 45.53 6.10
N HIS A 410 -34.77 45.22 5.00
CA HIS A 410 -35.79 45.96 4.24
C HIS A 410 -35.27 47.24 3.57
N GLY A 411 -35.24 47.21 2.22
CA GLY A 411 -34.92 48.33 1.34
C GLY A 411 -35.09 47.90 -0.13
N HIS A 412 -36.05 48.51 -0.83
CA HIS A 412 -36.33 48.26 -2.25
C HIS A 412 -35.54 49.20 -3.18
N ASN A 413 -35.18 48.72 -4.37
CA ASN A 413 -35.35 49.38 -5.69
C ASN A 413 -34.95 48.36 -6.78
N SER A 414 -35.62 48.13 -7.92
CA SER A 414 -36.61 48.84 -8.75
C SER A 414 -36.03 49.72 -9.87
N ALA A 415 -36.63 49.59 -11.07
CA ALA A 415 -36.28 50.16 -12.39
C ALA A 415 -34.96 49.67 -13.04
N SER A 416 -34.81 49.28 -14.33
CA SER A 416 -35.61 49.20 -15.58
C SER A 416 -35.20 50.17 -16.71
N ASN A 417 -34.63 49.62 -17.79
CA ASN A 417 -34.72 50.00 -19.23
C ASN A 417 -33.70 49.12 -20.00
N SER A 418 -34.01 48.35 -21.06
CA SER A 418 -34.69 48.60 -22.36
C SER A 418 -33.78 49.26 -23.42
N GLY A 419 -33.41 48.55 -24.48
CA GLY A 419 -32.58 49.11 -25.57
C GLY A 419 -32.10 48.11 -26.65
N SER A 420 -32.97 47.86 -27.65
CA SER A 420 -32.69 47.21 -28.95
C SER A 420 -33.69 47.80 -29.97
N PRO A 421 -33.68 47.48 -31.30
CA PRO A 421 -32.67 46.83 -32.15
C PRO A 421 -32.40 47.57 -33.51
N THR A 422 -31.44 47.10 -34.32
CA THR A 422 -31.43 47.12 -35.82
C THR A 422 -30.30 46.17 -36.28
N THR A 423 -30.39 45.13 -37.14
CA THR A 423 -31.13 44.77 -38.38
C THR A 423 -30.41 45.06 -39.70
N THR A 424 -30.48 44.09 -40.63
CA THR A 424 -30.01 44.00 -42.04
C THR A 424 -28.68 43.23 -42.30
N SER A 425 -28.48 42.48 -43.40
CA SER A 425 -29.25 41.40 -44.07
C SER A 425 -28.64 41.06 -45.45
N ALA A 426 -28.33 39.79 -45.78
CA ALA A 426 -28.37 39.21 -47.16
C ALA A 426 -27.87 37.74 -47.24
N SER A 427 -28.52 36.95 -48.12
CA SER A 427 -28.03 35.71 -48.77
C SER A 427 -28.41 35.82 -50.28
N PRO A 428 -27.98 34.97 -51.24
CA PRO A 428 -28.14 33.49 -51.31
C PRO A 428 -26.80 32.81 -51.78
N SER A 429 -26.65 31.67 -52.49
CA SER A 429 -27.60 30.75 -53.17
C SER A 429 -27.10 29.29 -53.32
N SER A 430 -28.06 28.38 -53.22
CA SER A 430 -28.18 26.98 -53.69
C SER A 430 -27.51 26.53 -55.01
N GLN A 431 -27.15 25.24 -55.10
CA GLN A 431 -27.57 24.31 -56.19
C GLN A 431 -27.38 22.80 -55.87
N THR A 432 -28.16 21.95 -56.56
CA THR A 432 -28.27 20.45 -56.53
C THR A 432 -29.36 20.04 -57.56
N PRO A 433 -29.67 18.75 -57.89
CA PRO A 433 -28.99 17.45 -57.64
C PRO A 433 -28.64 16.76 -59.01
N PRO A 434 -28.83 15.43 -59.29
CA PRO A 434 -30.14 14.74 -59.29
C PRO A 434 -30.19 13.30 -58.67
N ASP A 435 -31.41 12.77 -58.48
CA ASP A 435 -31.77 11.46 -57.91
C ASP A 435 -32.02 10.34 -58.95
N ILE A 436 -32.03 9.07 -58.49
CA ILE A 436 -32.86 7.98 -59.05
C ILE A 436 -33.63 7.25 -57.92
N ARG A 437 -34.90 6.90 -58.19
CA ARG A 437 -35.90 6.25 -57.30
C ARG A 437 -35.61 4.73 -57.10
N SER A 438 -36.23 3.98 -56.17
CA SER A 438 -37.64 4.01 -55.73
C SER A 438 -38.01 3.30 -54.40
N THR A 439 -38.84 3.98 -53.60
CA THR A 439 -39.98 3.52 -52.76
C THR A 439 -40.10 2.07 -52.25
N THR A 440 -40.33 1.94 -50.93
CA THR A 440 -41.56 1.31 -50.37
C THR A 440 -41.77 1.76 -48.91
N THR A 441 -43.01 1.64 -48.39
CA THR A 441 -43.46 2.30 -47.13
C THR A 441 -43.76 1.29 -46.01
N PRO A 442 -43.40 1.54 -44.74
CA PRO A 442 -43.74 0.67 -43.62
C PRO A 442 -45.16 0.92 -43.05
N GLY A 443 -45.81 -0.15 -42.56
CA GLY A 443 -47.12 -0.12 -41.89
C GLY A 443 -47.05 -0.16 -40.35
N PRO A 444 -48.19 -0.04 -39.64
CA PRO A 444 -48.24 0.17 -38.19
C PRO A 444 -48.00 -1.09 -37.33
N ALA A 445 -47.72 -0.84 -36.05
CA ALA A 445 -47.21 -1.84 -35.08
C ALA A 445 -48.24 -2.88 -34.60
N ARG A 446 -47.73 -4.02 -34.13
CA ARG A 446 -48.48 -5.04 -33.38
C ARG A 446 -47.63 -5.55 -32.20
N GLN A 447 -48.20 -5.55 -30.99
CA GLN A 447 -47.52 -5.96 -29.76
C GLN A 447 -47.46 -7.50 -29.64
N GLN A 448 -46.36 -8.03 -29.09
CA GLN A 448 -46.26 -9.41 -28.56
C GLN A 448 -45.37 -9.46 -27.30
N PRO A 449 -45.48 -10.51 -26.44
CA PRO A 449 -45.27 -10.35 -24.99
C PRO A 449 -43.85 -10.57 -24.47
N VAL A 450 -43.62 -10.08 -23.23
CA VAL A 450 -42.40 -10.26 -22.44
C VAL A 450 -42.34 -11.67 -21.83
N PRO A 451 -41.20 -12.39 -21.88
CA PRO A 451 -41.02 -13.66 -21.16
C PRO A 451 -40.81 -13.42 -19.65
N ALA A 452 -41.60 -14.09 -18.81
CA ALA A 452 -41.53 -13.95 -17.36
C ALA A 452 -40.41 -14.81 -16.73
N GLN A 453 -39.57 -14.21 -15.89
CA GLN A 453 -38.61 -14.96 -15.07
C GLN A 453 -39.26 -15.41 -13.75
N GLY A 454 -39.38 -16.73 -13.55
CA GLY A 454 -40.01 -17.33 -12.37
C GLY A 454 -39.09 -17.43 -11.16
N ASN A 455 -39.50 -16.83 -10.03
CA ASN A 455 -38.79 -16.92 -8.76
C ASN A 455 -38.93 -18.32 -8.10
N ILE A 456 -37.88 -19.15 -8.11
CA ILE A 456 -37.86 -20.42 -7.36
C ILE A 456 -37.17 -20.23 -5.99
N LYS A 457 -37.96 -19.94 -4.96
CA LYS A 457 -37.50 -19.90 -3.56
C LYS A 457 -37.28 -21.34 -3.03
N LYS A 458 -36.04 -21.84 -3.02
CA LYS A 458 -35.71 -23.07 -2.26
C LYS A 458 -35.67 -22.81 -0.75
N LYS A 459 -36.81 -23.03 -0.10
CA LYS A 459 -37.01 -22.95 1.35
C LYS A 459 -36.28 -24.11 2.06
N ARG A 460 -35.14 -23.84 2.71
CA ARG A 460 -34.43 -24.84 3.54
C ARG A 460 -35.09 -24.88 4.93
N ALA A 461 -35.65 -26.03 5.31
CA ALA A 461 -36.24 -26.24 6.63
C ALA A 461 -35.21 -26.84 7.59
N SER A 462 -35.27 -26.46 8.87
CA SER A 462 -34.50 -27.07 9.95
C SER A 462 -35.31 -28.17 10.63
N LEU A 463 -34.65 -29.26 11.01
CA LEU A 463 -35.07 -30.16 12.09
C LEU A 463 -33.84 -30.51 12.93
N HIS A 464 -34.08 -30.77 14.22
CA HIS A 464 -33.09 -31.13 15.25
C HIS A 464 -33.37 -32.57 15.76
N ALA A 465 -32.41 -33.12 16.52
CA ALA A 465 -32.52 -34.37 17.30
C ALA A 465 -32.56 -35.69 16.47
N SER A 466 -32.07 -36.84 16.96
CA SER A 466 -31.22 -37.13 18.13
C SER A 466 -30.59 -38.54 18.06
N ASP A 467 -29.44 -38.70 18.71
CA ASP A 467 -28.98 -39.86 19.49
C ASP A 467 -28.90 -41.30 18.91
N THR A 468 -27.66 -41.67 18.55
CA THR A 468 -26.93 -42.90 18.99
C THR A 468 -27.43 -44.30 18.51
N PRO A 469 -26.77 -45.46 18.79
CA PRO A 469 -26.21 -46.25 17.68
C PRO A 469 -26.60 -47.75 17.65
N LEU A 470 -26.38 -48.41 16.50
CA LEU A 470 -26.24 -49.86 16.44
C LEU A 470 -25.12 -50.33 15.48
N THR A 471 -24.33 -51.26 15.98
CA THR A 471 -23.33 -52.07 15.25
C THR A 471 -24.01 -53.27 14.58
N VAL A 472 -23.48 -53.79 13.45
CA VAL A 472 -23.28 -55.24 13.19
C VAL A 472 -22.52 -55.47 11.87
N HIS A 473 -21.95 -56.67 11.73
CA HIS A 473 -20.87 -57.07 10.83
C HIS A 473 -21.23 -57.61 9.42
N HIS A 474 -20.19 -57.68 8.58
CA HIS A 474 -19.83 -58.73 7.60
C HIS A 474 -20.46 -58.78 6.19
N HIS A 475 -19.57 -59.12 5.23
CA HIS A 475 -19.62 -60.07 4.09
C HIS A 475 -20.96 -60.36 3.33
N SER A 476 -20.96 -60.63 2.02
CA SER A 476 -19.90 -60.66 0.97
C SER A 476 -20.53 -60.83 -0.43
N HIS A 477 -19.68 -60.80 -1.47
CA HIS A 477 -19.85 -61.31 -2.85
C HIS A 477 -19.96 -60.32 -4.04
N LEU A 478 -19.31 -60.78 -5.10
CA LEU A 478 -19.21 -60.31 -6.49
C LEU A 478 -20.20 -61.14 -7.36
N PRO A 479 -20.28 -60.93 -8.69
CA PRO A 479 -20.33 -59.67 -9.46
C PRO A 479 -21.48 -59.68 -10.49
N HIS A 480 -21.78 -58.53 -11.13
CA HIS A 480 -22.40 -58.55 -12.47
C HIS A 480 -22.00 -57.37 -13.35
N HIS A 481 -21.92 -57.61 -14.66
CA HIS A 481 -21.58 -56.61 -15.67
C HIS A 481 -22.78 -55.74 -16.06
N GLY A 482 -22.53 -54.45 -16.28
CA GLY A 482 -23.45 -53.54 -16.95
C GLY A 482 -22.68 -52.41 -17.61
N HIS A 483 -22.49 -52.46 -18.94
CA HIS A 483 -21.85 -51.37 -19.68
C HIS A 483 -22.84 -50.20 -19.86
N GLY A 484 -22.70 -49.18 -19.02
CA GLY A 484 -23.25 -47.85 -19.27
C GLY A 484 -22.11 -46.86 -19.44
N GLN A 485 -21.91 -46.33 -20.65
CA GLN A 485 -20.99 -45.21 -20.86
C GLN A 485 -21.64 -43.94 -20.31
N GLN A 486 -21.08 -43.40 -19.23
CA GLN A 486 -21.30 -42.01 -18.84
C GLN A 486 -20.05 -41.22 -19.20
N GLU A 487 -20.20 -40.16 -20.00
CA GLU A 487 -19.16 -39.17 -20.22
C GLU A 487 -18.92 -38.40 -18.92
N THR A 488 -17.88 -38.80 -18.18
CA THR A 488 -17.37 -38.03 -17.06
C THR A 488 -16.23 -37.14 -17.52
N SER A 489 -16.55 -35.88 -17.85
CA SER A 489 -15.52 -34.85 -17.97
C SER A 489 -14.70 -34.83 -16.67
N PRO A 490 -13.37 -34.97 -16.70
CA PRO A 490 -12.58 -35.07 -15.49
C PRO A 490 -12.57 -33.72 -14.75
N ILE A 491 -13.42 -33.61 -13.73
CA ILE A 491 -13.30 -32.57 -12.71
C ILE A 491 -11.94 -32.78 -12.05
N THR A 492 -10.95 -32.02 -12.50
CA THR A 492 -9.62 -32.03 -11.90
C THR A 492 -9.79 -31.46 -10.49
N PRO A 493 -9.48 -32.21 -9.41
CA PRO A 493 -9.63 -31.69 -8.06
C PRO A 493 -8.68 -30.51 -7.88
N GLU A 494 -9.21 -29.34 -7.50
CA GLU A 494 -8.37 -28.22 -7.13
C GLU A 494 -7.46 -28.63 -5.96
N PRO A 495 -6.13 -28.40 -6.03
CA PRO A 495 -5.22 -28.79 -4.97
C PRO A 495 -5.62 -28.17 -3.64
N THR A 496 -5.64 -28.97 -2.57
CA THR A 496 -5.92 -28.44 -1.23
C THR A 496 -4.85 -27.42 -0.84
N ARG A 497 -5.25 -26.38 -0.10
CA ARG A 497 -4.45 -25.18 0.22
C ARG A 497 -3.02 -25.47 0.70
N THR A 498 -2.81 -26.60 1.36
CA THR A 498 -1.51 -27.10 1.85
C THR A 498 -0.50 -27.42 0.75
N GLU A 499 -0.92 -27.70 -0.49
CA GLU A 499 0.00 -28.12 -1.55
C GLU A 499 0.72 -26.97 -2.28
N PHE A 500 0.08 -25.80 -2.43
CA PHE A 500 0.70 -24.66 -3.11
C PHE A 500 1.93 -24.10 -2.37
N GLY A 501 1.96 -24.25 -1.04
CA GLY A 501 3.10 -23.88 -0.21
C GLY A 501 4.20 -24.95 -0.11
N ASN A 502 4.06 -26.09 -0.80
CA ASN A 502 5.02 -27.21 -0.69
C ASN A 502 6.36 -26.84 -1.37
N PRO A 503 7.49 -26.78 -0.63
CA PRO A 503 8.80 -26.45 -1.20
C PRO A 503 9.20 -27.36 -2.36
N ASN A 504 8.82 -28.64 -2.33
CA ASN A 504 9.16 -29.60 -3.38
C ASN A 504 8.36 -29.37 -4.67
N LYS A 505 7.17 -28.75 -4.59
CA LYS A 505 6.43 -28.29 -5.79
C LYS A 505 6.98 -26.95 -6.29
N ILE A 506 7.39 -26.05 -5.40
CA ILE A 506 8.02 -24.77 -5.79
C ILE A 506 9.36 -25.02 -6.50
N ALA A 507 10.18 -25.97 -6.01
CA ALA A 507 11.45 -26.36 -6.61
C ALA A 507 11.32 -27.00 -8.02
N GLN A 508 10.14 -27.51 -8.40
CA GLN A 508 9.88 -27.98 -9.78
C GLN A 508 9.83 -26.83 -10.79
N TYR A 509 9.51 -25.60 -10.34
CA TYR A 509 9.51 -24.39 -11.17
C TYR A 509 10.77 -23.54 -10.96
N PHE A 510 11.42 -23.66 -9.80
CA PHE A 510 12.62 -22.91 -9.40
C PHE A 510 13.68 -23.84 -8.81
N PRO A 511 14.42 -24.60 -9.65
CA PRO A 511 15.38 -25.61 -9.19
C PRO A 511 16.48 -25.05 -8.28
N GLU A 512 16.81 -23.76 -8.42
CA GLU A 512 17.81 -23.03 -7.64
C GLU A 512 17.40 -22.77 -6.18
N LEU A 513 16.16 -23.13 -5.78
CA LEU A 513 15.72 -23.15 -4.38
C LEU A 513 15.93 -24.51 -3.70
N THR A 514 16.42 -25.53 -4.42
CA THR A 514 16.75 -26.83 -3.82
C THR A 514 18.04 -26.70 -3.01
N PRO A 515 18.08 -27.09 -1.73
CA PRO A 515 19.33 -27.17 -0.99
C PRO A 515 20.30 -28.16 -1.67
N LEU A 516 21.55 -27.75 -1.86
CA LEU A 516 22.64 -28.70 -2.07
C LEU A 516 22.82 -29.47 -0.76
N GLY A 517 22.67 -30.79 -0.82
CA GLY A 517 22.72 -31.71 0.33
C GLY A 517 24.12 -32.09 0.78
#